data_AF-A0A7Z9LCP1-F1
#
_entry.id   AF-A0A7Z9LCP1-F1
#
_cell.length_a   1.000
_cell.length_b   1.000
_cell.length_c   1.000
_cell.angle_alpha   90.00
_cell.angle_beta   90.00
_cell.angle_gamma   90.00
#
_symmetry.space_group_name_H-M   'P 1'
#
loop_
_entity.id
_entity.type
_entity.pdbx_description
1 polymer ?
#
loop_
_entity_poly.entity_id
_entity_poly.type
_entity_poly.pdbx_seq_one_letter_code
_entity_poly.pdbx_strand_id
1 'polypeptide(L)'
;LNGWSPAETPVLTHPDPQSSDCFGVGVSLSGSLLAVGTPGDDLPGFDRAGSVHLFERDSLTGRWLQAAPMITHSDPYPGGLNFGDMDRFGAAVALSGEFLAVGAFTDNLPTVPGENHGSVHLFRRATQFMRPDCNVDGVYDIADAIKVLNYVFLGTGVYSCLAACDANADAAVDVADAISILNDLFLPGSPPIAQPFGVCGSAPFTPSAGCVSYGVCP
;
A
#
# COMPACT_ATOMS: atom_id res chain seq x y z
N LEU A 1 31.98 -23.02 11.79
CA LEU A 1 30.75 -23.24 10.99
C LEU A 1 29.98 -21.92 11.02
N ASN A 2 29.91 -21.22 9.90
CA ASN A 2 29.36 -19.86 9.75
C ASN A 2 27.82 -19.79 9.85
N GLY A 3 27.14 -20.80 10.40
CA GLY A 3 25.68 -20.84 10.58
C GLY A 3 24.86 -20.93 9.29
N TRP A 4 25.47 -20.73 8.12
CA TRP A 4 24.85 -20.89 6.82
C TRP A 4 24.83 -22.36 6.42
N SER A 5 23.72 -23.04 6.67
CA SER A 5 23.40 -24.28 5.97
C SER A 5 22.70 -23.94 4.65
N PRO A 6 23.01 -24.62 3.53
CA PRO A 6 22.13 -24.60 2.36
C PRO A 6 20.83 -25.29 2.79
N ALA A 7 19.90 -24.52 3.32
CA ALA A 7 18.52 -24.96 3.40
C ALA A 7 17.97 -24.83 1.98
N GLU A 8 17.40 -25.90 1.44
CA GLU A 8 16.62 -25.86 0.19
C GLU A 8 15.33 -25.07 0.43
N THR A 9 15.44 -23.77 0.68
CA THR A 9 14.29 -22.88 0.67
C THR A 9 13.80 -22.76 -0.77
N PRO A 10 12.48 -22.71 -0.99
CA PRO A 10 11.93 -22.56 -2.35
C PRO A 10 12.57 -21.36 -3.06
N VAL A 11 13.02 -21.57 -4.29
CA VAL A 11 13.46 -20.46 -5.15
C VAL A 11 12.24 -19.62 -5.47
N LEU A 12 12.32 -18.32 -5.19
CA LEU A 12 11.30 -17.36 -5.60
C LEU A 12 11.51 -17.02 -7.08
N THR A 13 10.45 -17.16 -7.87
CA THR A 13 10.45 -16.88 -9.30
C THR A 13 9.46 -15.76 -9.61
N HIS A 14 9.68 -15.08 -10.74
CA HIS A 14 8.69 -14.17 -11.29
C HIS A 14 7.34 -14.90 -11.45
N PRO A 15 6.21 -14.31 -11.04
CA PRO A 15 4.89 -14.95 -11.11
C PRO A 15 4.39 -15.20 -12.54
N ASP A 16 4.80 -14.36 -13.49
CA ASP A 16 4.44 -14.44 -14.91
C ASP A 16 5.68 -14.20 -15.79
N PRO A 17 6.66 -15.13 -15.81
CA PRO A 17 7.99 -14.86 -16.36
C PRO A 17 7.97 -14.71 -17.89
N GLN A 18 8.46 -13.58 -18.37
CA GLN A 18 8.79 -13.35 -19.78
C GLN A 18 10.29 -13.18 -20.00
N SER A 19 10.67 -13.14 -21.27
CA SER A 19 12.08 -13.07 -21.66
C SER A 19 12.61 -11.67 -21.44
N SER A 20 13.67 -11.54 -20.65
CA SER A 20 14.37 -10.28 -20.33
C SER A 20 13.72 -9.41 -19.25
N ASP A 21 12.73 -9.92 -18.51
CA ASP A 21 12.13 -9.22 -17.37
C ASP A 21 13.15 -8.86 -16.27
N CYS A 22 14.22 -9.65 -16.19
CA CYS A 22 15.30 -9.44 -15.24
C CYS A 22 14.82 -9.43 -13.77
N PHE A 23 13.87 -10.29 -13.43
CA PHE A 23 13.43 -10.52 -12.04
C PHE A 23 14.63 -10.87 -11.15
N GLY A 24 14.78 -10.15 -10.03
CA GLY A 24 15.87 -10.36 -9.10
C GLY A 24 17.04 -9.39 -9.24
N VAL A 25 16.96 -8.40 -10.15
CA VAL A 25 17.99 -7.36 -10.26
C VAL A 25 18.04 -6.47 -9.01
N GLY A 26 16.88 -5.95 -8.59
CA GLY A 26 16.74 -5.26 -7.32
C GLY A 26 16.23 -6.22 -6.25
N VAL A 27 16.89 -6.33 -5.10
CA VAL A 27 16.38 -7.15 -3.98
C VAL A 27 16.58 -6.39 -2.68
N SER A 28 15.52 -6.30 -1.89
CA SER A 28 15.59 -5.78 -0.52
C SER A 28 14.64 -6.54 0.40
N LEU A 29 15.06 -6.73 1.65
CA LEU A 29 14.32 -7.44 2.68
C LEU A 29 14.22 -6.57 3.94
N SER A 30 13.03 -6.45 4.51
CA SER A 30 12.81 -5.82 5.81
C SER A 30 11.79 -6.64 6.60
N GLY A 31 12.24 -7.30 7.67
CA GLY A 31 11.39 -8.17 8.48
C GLY A 31 10.83 -9.36 7.68
N SER A 32 9.50 -9.41 7.56
CA SER A 32 8.78 -10.43 6.78
C SER A 32 8.47 -9.99 5.34
N LEU A 33 8.88 -8.81 4.91
CA LEU A 33 8.60 -8.28 3.57
C LEU A 33 9.86 -8.28 2.70
N LEU A 34 9.77 -8.92 1.54
CA LEU A 34 10.80 -8.96 0.50
C LEU A 34 10.26 -8.22 -0.73
N ALA A 35 11.03 -7.28 -1.26
CA ALA A 35 10.76 -6.62 -2.52
C ALA A 35 11.80 -7.07 -3.56
N VAL A 36 11.31 -7.47 -4.74
CA VAL A 36 12.13 -7.91 -5.86
C VAL A 36 11.79 -7.09 -7.08
N GLY A 37 12.77 -6.37 -7.61
CA GLY A 37 12.65 -5.56 -8.79
C GLY A 37 12.87 -6.36 -10.08
N THR A 38 12.10 -5.96 -11.08
CA THR A 38 11.99 -6.57 -12.41
C THR A 38 12.08 -5.45 -13.46
N PRO A 39 13.25 -4.81 -13.64
CA PRO A 39 13.37 -3.62 -14.48
C PRO A 39 13.10 -3.89 -15.97
N GLY A 40 13.06 -5.14 -16.41
CA GLY A 40 12.72 -5.49 -17.78
C GLY A 40 11.24 -5.83 -18.00
N ASP A 41 10.39 -5.74 -16.97
CA ASP A 41 8.98 -6.12 -17.07
C ASP A 41 8.21 -5.22 -18.05
N ASP A 42 7.41 -5.85 -18.90
CA ASP A 42 6.57 -5.19 -19.89
C ASP A 42 5.19 -4.92 -19.29
N LEU A 43 4.73 -3.67 -19.36
CA LEU A 43 3.40 -3.27 -18.90
C LEU A 43 2.48 -3.02 -20.09
N PRO A 44 1.14 -3.06 -19.91
CA PRO A 44 0.21 -2.80 -21.00
C PRO A 44 0.47 -1.44 -21.67
N GLY A 45 1.00 -1.47 -22.89
CA GLY A 45 1.35 -0.28 -23.67
C GLY A 45 2.76 0.25 -23.46
N PHE A 46 3.58 -0.40 -22.62
CA PHE A 46 4.95 0.03 -22.32
C PHE A 46 5.99 -1.10 -22.35
N ASP A 47 7.11 -0.90 -23.06
CA ASP A 47 8.24 -1.85 -23.16
C ASP A 47 9.24 -1.60 -22.02
N ARG A 48 9.50 -2.63 -21.20
CA ARG A 48 10.44 -2.61 -20.07
C ARG A 48 10.30 -1.38 -19.18
N ALA A 49 9.05 -1.01 -18.90
CA ALA A 49 8.72 0.00 -17.91
C ALA A 49 9.26 -0.43 -16.53
N GLY A 50 9.22 -1.74 -16.28
CA GLY A 50 9.71 -2.37 -15.08
C GLY A 50 8.71 -2.35 -13.93
N SER A 51 8.90 -3.27 -13.00
CA SER A 51 8.00 -3.48 -11.86
C SER A 51 8.77 -3.90 -10.60
N VAL A 52 8.08 -3.90 -9.46
CA VAL A 52 8.55 -4.48 -8.20
C VAL A 52 7.50 -5.43 -7.65
N HIS A 53 7.90 -6.67 -7.39
CA HIS A 53 7.06 -7.68 -6.77
C HIS A 53 7.35 -7.72 -5.27
N LEU A 54 6.28 -7.79 -4.49
CA LEU A 54 6.37 -7.95 -3.05
C LEU A 54 6.09 -9.41 -2.69
N PHE A 55 6.84 -9.93 -1.72
CA PHE A 55 6.62 -11.23 -1.12
C PHE A 55 6.58 -11.07 0.40
N GLU A 56 5.63 -11.73 1.04
CA GLU A 56 5.52 -11.80 2.48
C GLU A 56 5.86 -13.19 2.98
N ARG A 57 6.63 -13.24 4.05
CA ARG A 57 6.94 -14.49 4.74
C ARG A 57 5.81 -14.83 5.68
N ASP A 58 5.12 -15.92 5.37
CA ASP A 58 4.15 -16.55 6.26
C ASP A 58 4.86 -16.96 7.57
N SER A 59 4.37 -16.43 8.69
CA SER A 59 5.02 -16.60 10.00
C SER A 59 4.85 -18.01 10.59
N LEU A 60 3.85 -18.76 10.14
CA LEU A 60 3.53 -20.10 10.63
C LEU A 60 4.34 -21.18 9.90
N THR A 61 4.43 -21.07 8.58
CA THR A 61 5.06 -22.04 7.69
C THR A 61 6.47 -21.63 7.28
N GLY A 62 6.83 -20.36 7.46
CA GLY A 62 8.09 -19.78 7.04
C GLY A 62 8.23 -19.59 5.52
N ARG A 63 7.18 -19.89 4.75
CA ARG A 63 7.16 -19.80 3.29
C ARG A 63 6.98 -18.35 2.84
N TRP A 64 7.56 -18.03 1.69
CA TRP A 64 7.34 -16.75 1.02
C TRP A 64 6.14 -16.87 0.08
N LEU A 65 5.18 -15.96 0.21
CA LEU A 65 3.99 -15.85 -0.60
C LEU A 65 4.00 -14.51 -1.31
N GLN A 66 3.57 -14.46 -2.56
CA GLN A 66 3.48 -13.19 -3.29
C GLN A 66 2.40 -12.30 -2.67
N ALA A 67 2.77 -11.08 -2.32
CA ALA A 67 1.83 -10.03 -1.96
C ALA A 67 1.35 -9.33 -3.25
N ALA A 68 0.03 -9.16 -3.37
CA ALA A 68 -0.60 -8.44 -4.48
C ALA A 68 -1.07 -7.05 -4.00
N PRO A 69 -1.09 -6.03 -4.88
CA PRO A 69 -0.57 -6.01 -6.26
C PRO A 69 0.94 -5.75 -6.35
N MET A 70 1.55 -6.03 -7.51
CA MET A 70 2.89 -5.53 -7.84
C MET A 70 2.90 -4.00 -7.90
N ILE A 71 4.06 -3.41 -7.65
CA ILE A 71 4.25 -1.96 -7.73
C ILE A 71 4.83 -1.62 -9.09
N THR A 72 4.18 -0.70 -9.78
CA THR A 72 4.62 -0.19 -11.09
C THR A 72 4.77 1.32 -11.02
N HIS A 73 5.60 1.87 -11.89
CA HIS A 73 5.58 3.30 -12.17
C HIS A 73 4.38 3.61 -13.05
N SER A 74 3.55 4.57 -12.63
CA SER A 74 2.59 5.22 -13.53
C SER A 74 3.05 6.65 -13.71
N ASP A 75 3.72 6.95 -14.83
CA ASP A 75 3.87 8.32 -15.30
C ASP A 75 2.75 8.62 -16.30
N PRO A 76 1.60 9.17 -15.88
CA PRO A 76 0.62 9.68 -16.81
C PRO A 76 1.12 11.00 -17.40
N TYR A 77 1.91 10.94 -18.48
CA TYR A 77 2.29 12.14 -19.22
C TYR A 77 1.05 12.78 -19.88
N PRO A 78 0.76 14.08 -19.66
CA PRO A 78 -0.25 14.80 -20.40
C PRO A 78 0.20 15.01 -21.86
N GLY A 79 -0.31 14.17 -22.78
CA GLY A 79 -0.02 14.31 -24.21
C GLY A 79 0.26 13.02 -24.98
N GLY A 80 0.23 11.85 -24.33
CA GLY A 80 0.31 10.55 -25.02
C GLY A 80 1.68 10.23 -25.63
N LEU A 81 2.75 10.81 -25.09
CA LEU A 81 4.13 10.40 -25.41
C LEU A 81 4.52 9.29 -24.43
N ASN A 82 4.92 8.12 -24.93
CA ASN A 82 5.29 6.93 -24.15
C ASN A 82 6.63 7.13 -23.41
N PHE A 83 6.67 7.99 -22.40
CA PHE A 83 7.89 8.20 -21.61
C PHE A 83 8.13 7.15 -20.53
N GLY A 84 7.12 6.35 -20.19
CA GLY A 84 7.29 5.20 -19.29
C GLY A 84 7.99 4.00 -19.93
N ASP A 85 8.26 4.05 -21.23
CA ASP A 85 9.05 3.03 -21.93
C ASP A 85 10.50 3.10 -21.47
N MET A 86 11.04 1.93 -21.16
CA MET A 86 12.42 1.77 -20.77
C MET A 86 12.87 2.50 -19.50
N ASP A 87 11.96 2.89 -18.60
CA ASP A 87 12.30 3.50 -17.30
C ASP A 87 13.13 2.59 -16.40
N ARG A 88 13.05 1.27 -16.63
CA ARG A 88 13.72 0.24 -15.83
C ARG A 88 13.39 0.38 -14.34
N PHE A 89 12.13 0.69 -14.03
CA PHE A 89 11.64 0.77 -12.67
C PHE A 89 11.85 -0.56 -11.95
N GLY A 90 12.39 -0.51 -10.72
CA GLY A 90 12.79 -1.72 -10.00
C GLY A 90 14.25 -2.12 -10.19
N ALA A 91 15.05 -1.36 -10.93
CA ALA A 91 16.49 -1.62 -11.07
C ALA A 91 17.26 -1.50 -9.75
N ALA A 92 16.78 -0.67 -8.83
CA ALA A 92 17.27 -0.56 -7.46
C ALA A 92 16.09 -0.53 -6.51
N VAL A 93 16.17 -1.29 -5.42
CA VAL A 93 15.09 -1.43 -4.45
C VAL A 93 15.67 -1.34 -3.04
N ALA A 94 15.05 -0.55 -2.18
CA ALA A 94 15.39 -0.46 -0.75
C ALA A 94 14.12 -0.46 0.10
N LEU A 95 14.07 -1.36 1.08
CA LEU A 95 13.01 -1.46 2.09
C LEU A 95 13.54 -1.04 3.46
N SER A 96 12.75 -0.26 4.19
CA SER A 96 12.98 0.06 5.59
C SER A 96 11.65 0.23 6.32
N GLY A 97 11.24 -0.81 7.06
CA GLY A 97 9.94 -0.81 7.73
C GLY A 97 8.78 -0.72 6.74
N GLU A 98 7.98 0.34 6.85
CA GLU A 98 6.86 0.62 5.96
C GLU A 98 7.24 1.37 4.68
N PHE A 99 8.50 1.81 4.55
CA PHE A 99 8.97 2.58 3.39
C PHE A 99 9.67 1.70 2.37
N LEU A 100 9.37 1.96 1.10
CA LEU A 100 9.99 1.36 -0.07
C LEU A 100 10.49 2.47 -0.97
N ALA A 101 11.77 2.45 -1.33
CA ALA A 101 12.34 3.28 -2.37
C ALA A 101 12.66 2.42 -3.60
N VAL A 102 12.24 2.89 -4.77
CA VAL A 102 12.48 2.19 -6.04
C VAL A 102 13.11 3.15 -7.04
N GLY A 103 14.23 2.74 -7.63
CA GLY A 103 14.90 3.50 -8.68
C GLY A 103 14.40 3.12 -10.07
N ALA A 104 14.29 4.13 -10.94
CA ALA A 104 14.10 4.01 -12.38
C ALA A 104 15.22 4.83 -13.04
N PHE A 105 16.36 4.21 -13.30
CA PHE A 105 17.60 4.94 -13.62
C PHE A 105 17.62 5.51 -15.06
N THR A 106 16.68 5.08 -15.89
CA THR A 106 16.51 5.52 -17.29
C THR A 106 15.23 6.33 -17.48
N ASP A 107 14.56 6.72 -16.39
CA ASP A 107 13.37 7.59 -16.42
C ASP A 107 13.66 8.94 -17.08
N ASN A 108 12.66 9.47 -17.78
CA ASN A 108 12.71 10.70 -18.56
C ASN A 108 11.86 11.79 -17.89
N LEU A 109 12.51 12.66 -17.12
CA LEU A 109 11.79 13.77 -16.49
C LEU A 109 11.19 14.75 -17.52
N PRO A 110 9.88 15.05 -17.45
CA PRO A 110 9.14 15.78 -18.50
C PRO A 110 9.55 17.26 -18.65
N THR A 111 10.25 17.81 -17.65
CA THR A 111 10.63 19.23 -17.59
C THR A 111 12.11 19.48 -17.86
N VAL A 112 12.89 18.42 -18.11
CA VAL A 112 14.34 18.49 -18.30
C VAL A 112 14.67 18.03 -19.73
N PRO A 113 15.38 18.82 -20.55
CA PRO A 113 15.81 18.38 -21.86
C PRO A 113 16.84 17.24 -21.78
N GLY A 114 16.65 16.19 -22.57
CA GLY A 114 17.50 15.00 -22.57
C GLY A 114 16.68 13.74 -22.35
N GLU A 115 17.36 12.60 -22.25
CA GLU A 115 16.77 11.30 -21.92
C GLU A 115 17.57 10.67 -20.76
N ASN A 116 16.97 9.72 -20.05
CA ASN A 116 17.57 8.95 -18.96
C ASN A 116 18.09 9.82 -17.80
N HIS A 117 17.30 10.79 -17.37
CA HIS A 117 17.59 11.61 -16.20
C HIS A 117 17.58 10.78 -14.91
N GLY A 118 16.76 9.73 -14.91
CA GLY A 118 16.54 8.84 -13.79
C GLY A 118 15.69 9.48 -12.69
N SER A 119 15.12 8.63 -11.86
CA SER A 119 14.28 9.03 -10.73
C SER A 119 14.29 7.97 -9.63
N VAL A 120 13.79 8.38 -8.45
CA VAL A 120 13.54 7.49 -7.31
C VAL A 120 12.12 7.76 -6.82
N HIS A 121 11.34 6.70 -6.70
CA HIS A 121 9.96 6.73 -6.23
C HIS A 121 9.90 6.16 -4.82
N LEU A 122 9.24 6.91 -3.94
CA LEU A 122 8.98 6.50 -2.57
C LEU A 122 7.55 6.01 -2.44
N PHE A 123 7.41 4.79 -1.93
CA PHE A 123 6.16 4.18 -1.55
C PHE A 123 6.15 3.98 -0.05
N ARG A 124 4.98 4.06 0.54
CA ARG A 124 4.74 3.72 1.93
C ARG A 124 3.60 2.70 1.98
N ARG A 125 3.83 1.59 2.66
CA ARG A 125 2.80 0.58 2.92
C ARG A 125 1.69 1.25 3.71
N ALA A 126 0.47 1.26 3.17
CA ALA A 126 -0.69 1.77 3.90
C ALA A 126 -1.03 0.80 5.05
N THR A 127 -1.27 1.36 6.23
CA THR A 127 -1.88 0.62 7.34
C THR A 127 -3.26 0.15 6.90
N GLN A 128 -3.55 -1.15 7.02
CA GLN A 128 -4.89 -1.65 6.80
C GLN A 128 -5.78 -1.34 8.01
N PHE A 129 -7.03 -1.00 7.76
CA PHE A 129 -8.02 -0.74 8.81
C PHE A 129 -9.42 -1.12 8.32
N MET A 130 -10.39 -1.14 9.23
CA MET A 130 -11.80 -1.32 8.90
C MET A 130 -12.55 -0.03 9.24
N ARG A 131 -13.34 0.48 8.30
CA ARG A 131 -14.32 1.53 8.56
C ARG A 131 -15.67 0.90 8.93
N PRO A 132 -16.42 1.49 9.87
CA PRO A 132 -16.05 2.60 10.75
C PRO A 132 -15.66 2.11 12.17
N ASP A 133 -14.92 0.98 12.29
CA ASP A 133 -14.54 0.40 13.59
C ASP A 133 -13.45 1.27 14.27
N CYS A 134 -13.92 2.33 14.93
CA CYS A 134 -13.13 3.39 15.56
C CYS A 134 -12.65 3.00 16.96
N ASN A 135 -13.37 2.08 17.63
CA ASN A 135 -12.97 1.58 18.94
C ASN A 135 -11.93 0.43 18.84
N VAL A 136 -11.70 -0.08 17.63
CA VAL A 136 -10.71 -1.10 17.24
C VAL A 136 -10.97 -2.46 17.91
N ASP A 137 -12.25 -2.84 18.01
CA ASP A 137 -12.66 -4.13 18.58
C ASP A 137 -13.04 -5.20 17.53
N GLY A 138 -13.03 -4.82 16.26
CA GLY A 138 -13.32 -5.69 15.12
C GLY A 138 -14.81 -5.79 14.79
N VAL A 139 -15.67 -5.04 15.47
CA VAL A 139 -17.12 -5.05 15.29
C VAL A 139 -17.58 -3.66 14.87
N TYR A 140 -18.48 -3.62 13.89
CA TYR A 140 -19.16 -2.39 13.51
C TYR A 140 -20.46 -2.25 14.32
N ASP A 141 -20.49 -1.34 15.29
CA ASP A 141 -21.69 -1.06 16.08
C ASP A 141 -21.75 0.37 16.68
N ILE A 142 -22.70 0.59 17.60
CA ILE A 142 -22.91 1.91 18.20
C ILE A 142 -21.70 2.41 19.03
N ALA A 143 -20.87 1.50 19.54
CA ALA A 143 -19.67 1.85 20.29
C ALA A 143 -18.67 2.64 19.45
N ASP A 144 -18.67 2.44 18.13
CA ASP A 144 -17.87 3.23 17.19
C ASP A 144 -18.30 4.69 17.13
N ALA A 145 -19.61 4.94 16.97
CA ALA A 145 -20.14 6.29 17.00
C ALA A 145 -19.85 6.98 18.34
N ILE A 146 -19.96 6.25 19.45
CA ILE A 146 -19.61 6.77 20.78
C ILE A 146 -18.12 7.13 20.84
N LYS A 147 -17.25 6.32 20.24
CA LYS A 147 -15.80 6.55 20.22
C LYS A 147 -15.42 7.78 19.40
N VAL A 148 -16.10 8.01 18.27
CA VAL A 148 -16.01 9.24 17.48
C VAL A 148 -16.48 10.45 18.30
N LEU A 149 -17.64 10.38 18.94
CA LEU A 149 -18.15 11.49 19.75
C LEU A 149 -17.23 11.82 20.94
N ASN A 150 -16.65 10.81 21.59
CA ASN A 150 -15.65 11.00 22.63
C ASN A 150 -14.38 11.70 22.10
N TYR A 151 -13.96 11.38 20.88
CA TYR A 151 -12.85 12.08 20.22
C TYR A 151 -13.18 13.56 20.02
N VAL A 152 -14.32 13.84 19.39
CA VAL A 152 -14.72 15.19 18.98
C VAL A 152 -15.01 16.11 20.16
N PHE A 153 -15.70 15.61 21.19
CA PHE A 153 -16.18 16.45 22.29
C PHE A 153 -15.30 16.44 23.53
N LEU A 154 -14.58 15.34 23.78
CA LEU A 154 -13.76 15.21 25.00
C LEU A 154 -12.28 15.33 24.69
N GLY A 155 -11.84 15.06 23.45
CA GLY A 155 -10.42 15.04 23.09
C GLY A 155 -9.62 14.01 23.90
N THR A 156 -10.29 13.02 24.50
CA THR A 156 -9.69 12.03 25.40
C THR A 156 -9.57 10.67 24.71
N GLY A 157 -8.39 10.05 24.80
CA GLY A 157 -8.16 8.68 24.34
C GLY A 157 -6.90 8.55 23.47
N VAL A 158 -6.43 7.33 23.31
CA VAL A 158 -5.40 6.99 22.31
C VAL A 158 -6.13 6.56 21.05
N TYR A 159 -5.82 7.22 19.93
CA TYR A 159 -6.38 6.93 18.61
C TYR A 159 -5.21 6.58 17.69
N SER A 160 -5.00 5.29 17.48
CA SER A 160 -3.91 4.82 16.62
C SER A 160 -4.30 4.83 15.14
N CYS A 161 -5.60 4.87 14.84
CA CYS A 161 -6.11 4.96 13.49
C CYS A 161 -7.33 5.89 13.42
N LEU A 162 -7.10 7.14 13.03
CA LEU A 162 -8.20 8.08 12.83
C LEU A 162 -8.95 7.80 11.53
N ALA A 163 -8.32 7.13 10.56
CA ALA A 163 -8.97 6.75 9.30
C ALA A 163 -10.16 5.79 9.50
N ALA A 164 -10.12 4.97 10.55
CA ALA A 164 -11.23 4.09 10.93
C ALA A 164 -12.39 4.87 11.58
N CYS A 165 -12.12 6.05 12.14
CA CYS A 165 -13.10 6.94 12.73
C CYS A 165 -13.72 7.93 11.72
N ASP A 166 -13.04 8.18 10.60
CA ASP A 166 -13.50 8.94 9.43
C ASP A 166 -14.40 8.03 8.57
N ALA A 167 -15.69 7.99 8.92
CA ALA A 167 -16.69 7.09 8.39
C ALA A 167 -17.22 7.54 7.02
N ASN A 168 -17.25 8.85 6.76
CA ASN A 168 -17.69 9.41 5.48
C ASN A 168 -16.54 9.62 4.48
N ALA A 169 -15.28 9.39 4.90
CA ALA A 169 -14.06 9.54 4.13
C ALA A 169 -13.82 10.96 3.60
N ASP A 170 -14.24 11.98 4.33
CA ASP A 170 -14.07 13.39 3.97
C ASP A 170 -12.75 14.01 4.46
N ALA A 171 -11.87 13.18 5.03
CA ALA A 171 -10.57 13.55 5.59
C ALA A 171 -10.61 14.33 6.92
N ALA A 172 -11.77 14.43 7.56
CA ALA A 172 -11.89 14.87 8.95
C ALA A 172 -12.39 13.73 9.84
N VAL A 173 -12.18 13.86 11.16
CA VAL A 173 -12.94 13.09 12.14
C VAL A 173 -13.76 14.10 12.93
N ASP A 174 -15.05 14.17 12.62
CA ASP A 174 -15.99 15.11 13.22
C ASP A 174 -17.38 14.48 13.49
N VAL A 175 -18.38 15.33 13.75
CA VAL A 175 -19.73 14.86 14.11
C VAL A 175 -20.42 14.17 12.91
N ALA A 176 -20.06 14.53 11.68
CA ALA A 176 -20.60 13.91 10.47
C ALA A 176 -20.26 12.42 10.39
N ASP A 177 -19.12 11.99 10.95
CA ASP A 177 -18.75 10.59 11.02
C ASP A 177 -19.64 9.79 11.96
N ALA A 178 -19.88 10.34 13.16
CA ALA A 178 -20.81 9.72 14.11
C ALA A 178 -22.23 9.64 13.53
N ILE A 179 -22.66 10.68 12.81
CA ILE A 179 -23.95 10.69 12.11
C ILE A 179 -23.98 9.63 11.00
N SER A 180 -22.90 9.46 10.24
CA SER A 180 -22.80 8.45 9.18
C SER A 180 -22.95 7.04 9.75
N ILE A 181 -22.25 6.74 10.85
CA ILE A 181 -22.35 5.47 11.57
C ILE A 181 -23.79 5.21 12.04
N LEU A 182 -24.38 6.18 12.75
CA LEU A 182 -25.72 6.01 13.31
C LEU A 182 -26.80 5.92 12.23
N ASN A 183 -26.65 6.65 11.13
CA ASN A 183 -27.55 6.55 9.99
C ASN A 183 -27.47 5.17 9.33
N ASP A 184 -26.28 4.65 9.07
CA ASP A 184 -26.14 3.34 8.44
C ASP A 184 -26.63 2.19 9.35
N LEU A 185 -26.45 2.30 10.68
CA LEU A 185 -26.99 1.34 11.66
C LEU A 185 -28.52 1.37 11.78
N PHE A 186 -29.16 2.54 11.69
CA PHE A 186 -30.55 2.71 12.13
C PHE A 186 -31.50 3.33 11.11
N LEU A 187 -31.01 3.88 10.00
CA LEU A 187 -31.79 4.58 9.00
C LEU A 187 -31.67 3.93 7.61
N PRO A 188 -32.59 3.01 7.27
CA PRO A 188 -32.58 2.36 5.96
C PRO A 188 -32.56 3.37 4.80
N GLY A 189 -31.63 3.20 3.87
CA GLY A 189 -31.49 4.07 2.69
C GLY A 189 -30.60 5.30 2.89
N SER A 190 -29.90 5.41 4.04
CA SER A 190 -28.82 6.38 4.20
C SER A 190 -27.67 6.13 3.21
N PRO A 191 -26.83 7.14 2.93
CA PRO A 191 -25.56 6.92 2.24
C PRO A 191 -24.74 5.84 2.97
N PRO A 192 -24.12 4.89 2.23
CA PRO A 192 -23.31 3.84 2.84
C PRO A 192 -22.01 4.39 3.41
N ILE A 193 -21.47 3.70 4.42
CA ILE A 193 -20.13 3.96 4.94
C ILE A 193 -19.07 3.79 3.83
N ALA A 194 -18.06 4.66 3.85
CA ALA A 194 -16.98 4.62 2.87
C ALA A 194 -16.10 3.36 3.04
N GLN A 195 -15.52 2.88 1.93
CA GLN A 195 -14.58 1.77 1.96
C GLN A 195 -13.28 2.15 2.69
N PRO A 196 -12.59 1.23 3.39
CA PRO A 196 -12.87 -0.21 3.48
C PRO A 196 -13.94 -0.57 4.53
N PHE A 197 -15.12 -1.03 4.12
CA PHE A 197 -16.26 -1.24 5.04
C PHE A 197 -16.39 -2.72 5.46
N GLY A 198 -16.34 -2.98 6.76
CA GLY A 198 -16.52 -4.33 7.34
C GLY A 198 -15.46 -5.36 6.96
N VAL A 199 -14.39 -4.94 6.28
CA VAL A 199 -13.24 -5.76 5.90
C VAL A 199 -11.98 -4.93 6.01
N CYS A 200 -10.84 -5.58 6.26
CA CYS A 200 -9.55 -4.92 6.24
C CYS A 200 -9.21 -4.42 4.83
N GLY A 201 -8.80 -3.16 4.73
CA GLY A 201 -8.31 -2.59 3.49
C GLY A 201 -7.57 -1.28 3.73
N SER A 202 -7.08 -0.68 2.65
CA SER A 202 -6.45 0.63 2.66
C SER A 202 -7.33 1.64 1.94
N ALA A 203 -7.40 2.88 2.44
CA ALA A 203 -7.97 4.00 1.70
C ALA A 203 -6.92 4.64 0.76
N PRO A 204 -7.33 5.32 -0.32
CA PRO A 204 -6.45 6.12 -1.15
C PRO A 204 -5.65 7.13 -0.29
N PHE A 205 -4.46 7.52 -0.76
CA PHE A 205 -3.58 8.52 -0.15
C PHE A 205 -4.13 9.96 -0.16
N THR A 206 -5.45 10.14 -0.30
CA THR A 206 -6.04 11.42 0.14
C THR A 206 -5.69 11.60 1.61
N PRO A 207 -5.65 12.84 2.14
CA PRO A 207 -5.32 13.06 3.54
C PRO A 207 -6.43 12.56 4.48
N SER A 208 -6.90 11.31 4.38
CA SER A 208 -7.72 10.70 5.42
C SER A 208 -7.03 10.90 6.75
N ALA A 209 -7.79 11.15 7.81
CA ALA A 209 -7.24 11.26 9.14
C ALA A 209 -6.27 10.08 9.39
N GLY A 210 -5.02 10.35 9.74
CA GLY A 210 -3.94 9.36 9.57
C GLY A 210 -4.18 8.04 10.31
N CYS A 211 -3.60 6.94 9.80
CA CYS A 211 -3.65 5.63 10.44
C CYS A 211 -2.24 5.11 10.71
N VAL A 212 -1.81 5.19 11.98
CA VAL A 212 -0.47 4.76 12.42
C VAL A 212 -0.45 3.26 12.70
N SER A 213 -1.47 2.73 13.35
CA SER A 213 -1.61 1.29 13.57
C SER A 213 -3.06 0.90 13.83
N TYR A 214 -3.43 -0.31 13.43
CA TYR A 214 -4.77 -0.86 13.62
C TYR A 214 -4.69 -2.34 13.99
N GLY A 215 -5.02 -2.68 15.24
CA GLY A 215 -4.70 -3.99 15.81
C GLY A 215 -5.55 -5.16 15.29
N VAL A 216 -6.63 -4.88 14.56
CA VAL A 216 -7.52 -5.91 14.02
C VAL A 216 -7.09 -6.36 12.62
N CYS A 217 -6.37 -5.52 11.88
CA CYS A 217 -5.92 -5.84 10.53
C CYS A 217 -4.44 -6.31 10.49
N PRO A 218 -4.08 -7.14 9.50
CA PRO A 218 -2.71 -7.64 9.32
C PRO A 218 -1.65 -6.58 9.02
#